data_AF-A0A378MWK8-F1
#
_entry.id   AF-A0A378MWK8-F1
#
_cell.length_a   1.000
_cell.length_b   1.000
_cell.length_c   1.000
_cell.angle_alpha   90.00
_cell.angle_beta   90.00
_cell.angle_gamma   90.00
#
_symmetry.space_group_name_H-M   'P 1'
#
loop_
_entity.id
_entity.type
_entity.pdbx_description
1 polymer ?
#
loop_
_entity_poly.entity_id
_entity_poly.type
_entity_poly.pdbx_seq_one_letter_code
_entity_poly.pdbx_strand_id
1 'polypeptide(L)'
;MELEQQIIDYALQHEPHEMCGFVVFDGKQNQFIPCENQAEDKANYFEISDLDYIKAEEKGELMAVVHSHPEPNGKPILSTLDRKMQVQTGLDWWLVHNRQIHKFRNVPHLIGREFKHGVMDCYTLYRDAYMLAGYEMDEFERQDDWWHSGQNLYLDNIQGQGFERVETHKSAM
;
A
#
# COMPACT_ATOMS: atom_id res chain seq x y z
N MET A 1 -12.14 -20.76 -1.58
CA MET A 1 -10.75 -20.33 -1.84
C MET A 1 -10.61 -18.97 -1.20
N GLU A 2 -9.57 -18.75 -0.40
CA GLU A 2 -9.32 -17.46 0.23
C GLU A 2 -9.14 -16.37 -0.85
N LEU A 3 -9.72 -15.19 -0.67
CA LEU A 3 -9.75 -14.10 -1.66
C LEU A 3 -8.34 -13.77 -2.19
N GLU A 4 -7.37 -13.73 -1.30
CA GLU A 4 -5.97 -13.44 -1.62
C GLU A 4 -5.36 -14.49 -2.55
N GLN A 5 -5.67 -15.77 -2.32
CA GLN A 5 -5.18 -16.83 -3.19
C GLN A 5 -5.78 -16.71 -4.61
N GLN A 6 -7.05 -16.32 -4.73
CA GLN A 6 -7.68 -16.09 -6.05
C GLN A 6 -6.96 -14.97 -6.81
N ILE A 7 -6.60 -13.90 -6.11
CA ILE A 7 -5.86 -12.76 -6.66
C ILE A 7 -4.45 -13.19 -7.11
N ILE A 8 -3.73 -13.94 -6.26
CA ILE A 8 -2.39 -14.45 -6.58
C ILE A 8 -2.44 -15.38 -7.79
N ASP A 9 -3.38 -16.32 -7.83
CA ASP A 9 -3.52 -17.27 -8.94
C ASP A 9 -3.85 -16.53 -10.25
N TYR A 10 -4.66 -15.47 -10.18
CA TYR A 10 -4.96 -14.63 -11.34
C TYR A 10 -3.72 -13.91 -11.86
N ALA A 11 -2.89 -13.32 -10.99
CA ALA A 11 -1.62 -12.71 -11.38
C ALA A 11 -0.69 -13.69 -12.10
N LEU A 12 -0.53 -14.90 -11.54
CA LEU A 12 0.34 -15.93 -12.12
C LEU A 12 -0.12 -16.40 -13.50
N GLN A 13 -1.43 -16.36 -13.78
CA GLN A 13 -1.97 -16.70 -15.11
C GLN A 13 -1.73 -15.61 -16.16
N HIS A 14 -1.42 -14.39 -15.74
CA HIS A 14 -1.26 -13.22 -16.63
C HIS A 14 0.20 -12.83 -16.87
N GLU A 15 1.16 -13.46 -16.19
CA GLU A 15 2.58 -13.26 -16.47
C GLU A 15 2.90 -13.53 -17.96
N PRO A 16 3.71 -12.68 -18.62
CA PRO A 16 4.55 -11.62 -18.05
C PRO A 16 3.87 -10.23 -18.00
N HIS A 17 2.57 -10.13 -18.22
CA HIS A 17 1.86 -8.85 -18.17
C HIS A 17 1.37 -8.54 -16.76
N GLU A 18 1.27 -7.24 -16.45
CA GLU A 18 0.54 -6.79 -15.28
C GLU A 18 -0.95 -7.15 -15.43
N MET A 19 -1.52 -7.74 -14.37
CA MET A 19 -2.95 -7.84 -14.21
C MET A 19 -3.48 -6.67 -13.38
N CYS A 20 -4.77 -6.39 -13.51
CA CYS A 20 -5.44 -5.38 -12.71
C CYS A 20 -6.89 -5.77 -12.39
N GLY A 21 -7.46 -5.13 -11.36
CA GLY A 21 -8.86 -5.30 -10.98
C GLY A 21 -9.21 -4.57 -9.69
N PHE A 22 -10.34 -4.92 -9.09
CA PHE A 22 -10.80 -4.32 -7.85
C PHE A 22 -11.13 -5.36 -6.79
N VAL A 23 -10.91 -5.01 -5.53
CA VAL A 23 -11.62 -5.63 -4.41
C VAL A 23 -12.88 -4.81 -4.16
N VAL A 24 -14.03 -5.48 -4.20
CA VAL A 24 -15.35 -4.88 -4.01
C VAL A 24 -16.03 -5.53 -2.81
N PHE A 25 -16.61 -4.74 -1.91
CA PHE A 25 -17.44 -5.23 -0.82
C PHE A 25 -18.91 -5.24 -1.27
N ASP A 26 -19.51 -6.42 -1.37
CA ASP A 26 -20.89 -6.61 -1.87
C ASP A 26 -21.98 -6.37 -0.79
N GLY A 27 -21.59 -5.82 0.37
CA GLY A 27 -22.44 -5.70 1.56
C GLY A 27 -22.36 -6.89 2.51
N LYS A 28 -21.67 -7.97 2.13
CA LYS A 28 -21.47 -9.16 2.98
C LYS A 28 -20.00 -9.57 3.04
N GLN A 29 -19.30 -9.57 1.92
CA GLN A 29 -17.92 -10.01 1.82
C GLN A 29 -17.16 -9.29 0.71
N ASN A 30 -15.83 -9.32 0.80
CA ASN A 30 -14.95 -8.83 -0.25
C ASN A 30 -14.85 -9.86 -1.38
N GLN A 31 -14.96 -9.39 -2.61
CA GLN A 31 -14.79 -10.16 -3.83
C GLN A 31 -13.79 -9.48 -4.77
N PHE A 32 -13.00 -10.29 -5.47
CA PHE A 32 -12.09 -9.79 -6.50
C PHE A 32 -12.81 -9.76 -7.84
N ILE A 33 -12.83 -8.58 -8.47
CA ILE A 33 -13.38 -8.34 -9.80
C ILE A 33 -12.20 -8.06 -10.74
N PRO A 34 -11.78 -9.04 -11.57
CA PRO A 34 -10.69 -8.82 -12.52
C PRO A 34 -11.13 -7.86 -13.63
N CYS A 35 -10.18 -7.06 -14.12
CA CYS A 35 -10.33 -6.17 -15.27
C CYS A 35 -9.34 -6.57 -16.37
N GLU A 36 -9.69 -6.26 -17.62
CA GLU A 36 -8.72 -6.39 -18.71
C GLU A 36 -7.74 -5.21 -18.66
N ASN A 37 -6.43 -5.51 -18.65
CA ASN A 37 -5.41 -4.49 -18.78
C ASN A 37 -5.44 -3.88 -20.20
N GLN A 38 -5.77 -2.59 -20.31
CA GLN A 38 -5.87 -1.85 -21.56
C GLN A 38 -4.58 -1.09 -21.97
N ALA A 39 -3.53 -1.15 -21.15
CA ALA A 39 -2.28 -0.47 -21.46
C ALA A 39 -1.68 -0.98 -22.78
N GLU A 40 -1.03 -0.08 -23.53
CA GLU A 40 -0.29 -0.47 -24.74
C GLU A 40 0.90 -1.38 -24.38
N ASP A 41 1.62 -1.04 -23.31
CA ASP A 41 2.73 -1.81 -22.77
C ASP A 41 2.31 -2.51 -21.47
N LYS A 42 1.56 -3.61 -21.62
CA LYS A 42 1.02 -4.40 -20.51
C LYS A 42 2.08 -5.07 -19.64
N ALA A 43 3.34 -5.12 -20.08
CA ALA A 43 4.42 -5.71 -19.30
C ALA A 43 4.95 -4.77 -18.21
N ASN A 44 4.70 -3.45 -18.34
CA ASN A 44 5.24 -2.43 -17.44
C ASN A 44 4.17 -1.50 -16.86
N TYR A 45 2.94 -1.57 -17.36
CA TYR A 45 1.84 -0.71 -16.94
C TYR A 45 0.50 -1.47 -16.98
N PHE A 46 -0.46 -0.94 -16.24
CA PHE A 46 -1.86 -1.30 -16.37
C PHE A 46 -2.76 -0.10 -16.57
N GLU A 47 -3.85 -0.30 -17.30
CA GLU A 47 -4.94 0.65 -17.43
C GLU A 47 -6.27 -0.09 -17.28
N ILE A 48 -7.15 0.43 -16.42
CA ILE A 48 -8.51 -0.07 -16.24
C ILE A 48 -9.46 0.84 -17.03
N SER A 49 -10.35 0.24 -17.82
CA SER A 49 -11.33 1.00 -18.59
C SER A 49 -12.40 1.63 -17.69
N ASP A 50 -12.95 2.79 -18.09
CA ASP A 50 -14.08 3.43 -17.40
C ASP A 50 -15.27 2.48 -17.24
N LEU A 51 -15.52 1.63 -18.25
CA LEU A 51 -16.60 0.65 -18.21
C LEU A 51 -16.38 -0.42 -17.14
N ASP A 52 -15.14 -0.87 -16.96
CA ASP A 52 -14.84 -1.87 -15.92
C ASP A 52 -14.86 -1.25 -14.52
N TYR A 53 -14.48 0.03 -14.39
CA TYR A 53 -14.67 0.80 -13.16
C TYR A 53 -16.15 0.87 -12.78
N ILE A 54 -17.02 1.30 -13.70
CA ILE A 54 -18.46 1.39 -13.48
C ILE A 54 -19.05 0.01 -13.10
N LYS A 55 -18.68 -1.05 -13.83
CA LYS A 55 -19.15 -2.42 -13.51
C LYS A 55 -18.71 -2.89 -12.13
N ALA A 56 -17.55 -2.44 -11.64
CA ALA A 56 -17.09 -2.78 -10.30
C ALA A 56 -17.89 -2.03 -9.23
N GLU A 57 -18.16 -0.73 -9.43
CA GLU A 57 -19.01 0.07 -8.54
C GLU A 57 -20.45 -0.45 -8.48
N GLU A 58 -21.02 -0.90 -9.60
CA GLU A 58 -22.35 -1.51 -9.64
C GLU A 58 -22.47 -2.79 -8.78
N LYS A 59 -21.33 -3.43 -8.46
CA LYS A 59 -21.27 -4.64 -7.63
C LYS A 59 -21.11 -4.36 -6.14
N GLY A 60 -20.82 -3.13 -5.72
CA GLY A 60 -20.65 -2.77 -4.32
C GLY A 60 -19.61 -1.67 -4.07
N GLU A 61 -19.19 -1.53 -2.82
CA GLU A 61 -18.20 -0.52 -2.41
C GLU A 61 -16.80 -0.94 -2.87
N LEU A 62 -16.12 -0.05 -3.60
CA LEU A 62 -14.72 -0.28 -3.99
C LEU A 62 -13.83 -0.15 -2.75
N MET A 63 -13.13 -1.22 -2.41
CA MET A 63 -12.23 -1.25 -1.24
C MET A 63 -10.79 -1.02 -1.65
N ALA A 64 -10.37 -1.62 -2.77
CA ALA A 64 -9.00 -1.49 -3.25
C ALA A 64 -8.88 -1.67 -4.77
N VAL A 65 -7.87 -1.01 -5.36
CA VAL A 65 -7.33 -1.37 -6.67
C VAL A 65 -6.33 -2.50 -6.48
N VAL A 66 -6.39 -3.52 -7.33
CA VAL A 66 -5.45 -4.63 -7.34
C VAL A 66 -4.65 -4.58 -8.63
N HIS A 67 -3.33 -4.77 -8.55
CA HIS A 67 -2.47 -4.96 -9.72
C HIS A 67 -1.29 -5.88 -9.40
N SER A 68 -0.47 -6.22 -10.39
CA SER A 68 0.73 -7.04 -10.19
C SER A 68 1.98 -6.44 -10.82
N HIS A 69 3.13 -6.61 -10.18
CA HIS A 69 4.44 -6.34 -10.78
C HIS A 69 5.13 -7.68 -11.11
N PRO A 70 5.11 -8.12 -12.38
CA PRO A 70 5.64 -9.41 -12.79
C PRO A 70 7.17 -9.47 -12.75
N GLU A 71 7.70 -10.68 -12.55
CA GLU A 71 9.14 -10.97 -12.62
C GLU A 71 9.67 -10.80 -14.07
N PRO A 72 10.98 -10.55 -14.26
CA PRO A 72 12.04 -10.42 -13.25
C PRO A 72 12.31 -8.99 -12.78
N ASN A 73 11.60 -8.00 -13.35
CA ASN A 73 11.90 -6.58 -13.13
C ASN A 73 10.96 -5.92 -12.11
N GLY A 74 9.86 -6.58 -11.75
CA GLY A 74 8.90 -6.12 -10.77
C GLY A 74 9.51 -5.96 -9.38
N LYS A 75 8.90 -5.10 -8.57
CA LYS A 75 9.27 -4.87 -7.17
C LYS A 75 8.02 -4.80 -6.30
N PRO A 76 8.09 -5.18 -5.02
CA PRO A 76 6.96 -5.13 -4.09
C PRO A 76 6.69 -3.71 -3.54
N ILE A 77 6.80 -2.69 -4.39
CA ILE A 77 6.58 -1.28 -4.04
C ILE A 77 5.72 -0.62 -5.11
N LEU A 78 4.88 0.33 -4.71
CA LEU A 78 4.13 1.16 -5.65
C LEU A 78 5.09 2.07 -6.43
N SER A 79 4.90 2.14 -7.75
CA SER A 79 5.59 3.11 -8.60
C SER A 79 5.10 4.54 -8.31
N THR A 80 5.79 5.53 -8.89
CA THR A 80 5.34 6.94 -8.82
C THR A 80 3.94 7.13 -9.40
N LEU A 81 3.62 6.40 -10.48
CA LEU A 81 2.30 6.49 -11.12
C LEU A 81 1.24 5.83 -10.24
N ASP A 82 1.53 4.65 -9.69
CA ASP A 82 0.63 3.97 -8.76
C ASP A 82 0.31 4.84 -7.56
N ARG A 83 1.31 5.49 -6.96
CA ARG A 83 1.07 6.40 -5.83
C ARG A 83 0.23 7.62 -6.20
N LYS A 84 0.44 8.19 -7.39
CA LYS A 84 -0.39 9.28 -7.87
C LYS A 84 -1.85 8.83 -8.00
N MET A 85 -2.07 7.66 -8.58
CA MET A 85 -3.41 7.11 -8.79
C MET A 85 -4.07 6.64 -7.49
N GLN A 86 -3.31 6.13 -6.53
CA GLN A 86 -3.81 5.80 -5.19
C GLN A 86 -4.38 7.03 -4.49
N VAL A 87 -3.64 8.14 -4.47
CA VAL A 87 -4.13 9.39 -3.87
C VAL A 87 -5.36 9.90 -4.63
N GLN A 88 -5.35 9.83 -5.96
CA GLN A 88 -6.45 10.32 -6.79
C GLN A 88 -7.74 9.50 -6.64
N THR A 89 -7.63 8.17 -6.56
CA THR A 89 -8.78 7.26 -6.41
C THR A 89 -9.30 7.22 -4.98
N GLY A 90 -8.44 7.51 -3.99
CA GLY A 90 -8.83 7.43 -2.59
C GLY A 90 -8.87 6.00 -2.04
N LEU A 91 -8.53 4.99 -2.85
CA LEU A 91 -8.65 3.57 -2.54
C LEU A 91 -7.35 2.98 -1.99
N ASP A 92 -7.46 1.91 -1.21
CA ASP A 92 -6.29 1.07 -0.89
C ASP A 92 -5.76 0.38 -2.14
N TRP A 93 -4.47 0.04 -2.18
CA TRP A 93 -3.85 -0.60 -3.33
C TRP A 93 -3.22 -1.92 -2.91
N TRP A 94 -3.59 -3.01 -3.58
CA TRP A 94 -3.06 -4.34 -3.35
C TRP A 94 -2.17 -4.72 -4.53
N LEU A 95 -0.90 -4.98 -4.26
CA LEU A 95 0.09 -5.31 -5.26
C LEU A 95 0.47 -6.79 -5.12
N VAL A 96 0.33 -7.56 -6.19
CA VAL A 96 0.86 -8.91 -6.27
C VAL A 96 2.29 -8.87 -6.79
N HIS A 97 3.22 -9.44 -6.04
CA HIS A 97 4.59 -9.64 -6.48
C HIS A 97 5.16 -10.89 -5.81
N ASN A 98 5.93 -11.69 -6.55
CA ASN A 98 6.55 -12.92 -6.04
C ASN A 98 5.59 -13.81 -5.22
N ARG A 99 4.37 -14.05 -5.75
CA ARG A 99 3.32 -14.88 -5.13
C ARG A 99 2.84 -14.38 -3.76
N GLN A 100 3.04 -13.10 -3.44
CA GLN A 100 2.59 -12.44 -2.22
C GLN A 100 1.75 -11.22 -2.55
N ILE A 101 0.85 -10.85 -1.64
CA ILE A 101 0.08 -9.61 -1.72
C ILE A 101 0.67 -8.60 -0.74
N HIS A 102 1.03 -7.44 -1.26
CA HIS A 102 1.45 -6.27 -0.50
C HIS A 102 0.29 -5.27 -0.49
N LYS A 103 -0.21 -4.92 0.70
CA LYS A 103 -1.36 -4.03 0.85
C LYS A 103 -0.87 -2.65 1.29
N PHE A 104 -1.23 -1.64 0.52
CA PHE A 104 -0.89 -0.25 0.77
C PHE A 104 -2.16 0.52 1.10
N ARG A 105 -2.24 1.04 2.32
CA ARG A 105 -3.34 1.92 2.71
C ARG A 105 -3.26 3.22 1.91
N ASN A 106 -4.41 3.77 1.53
CA ASN A 106 -4.42 5.11 0.98
C ASN A 106 -4.03 6.13 2.06
N VAL A 107 -2.93 6.82 1.83
CA VAL A 107 -2.46 7.92 2.67
C VAL A 107 -2.11 9.12 1.81
N PRO A 108 -2.33 10.36 2.29
CA PRO A 108 -1.96 11.56 1.56
C PRO A 108 -0.44 11.61 1.31
N HIS A 109 0.01 12.50 0.43
CA HIS A 109 1.45 12.73 0.26
C HIS A 109 2.13 13.04 1.60
N LEU A 110 3.34 12.52 1.80
CA LEU A 110 4.08 12.68 3.06
C LEU A 110 4.44 14.16 3.31
N ILE A 111 4.79 14.88 2.24
CA ILE A 111 5.14 16.30 2.29
C ILE A 111 3.88 17.15 2.15
N GLY A 112 3.78 18.21 2.96
CA GLY A 112 2.67 19.18 2.91
C GLY A 112 1.50 18.86 3.85
N ARG A 113 1.63 17.84 4.70
CA ARG A 113 0.63 17.49 5.71
C ARG A 113 0.57 18.56 6.81
N GLU A 114 -0.63 18.93 7.21
CA GLU A 114 -0.85 19.73 8.42
C GLU A 114 -0.67 18.86 9.65
N PHE A 115 0.06 19.37 10.64
CA PHE A 115 0.29 18.65 11.88
C PHE A 115 -0.98 18.60 12.73
N LYS A 116 -1.39 17.40 13.12
CA LYS A 116 -2.45 17.17 14.10
C LYS A 116 -2.08 16.02 15.02
N HIS A 117 -1.85 16.30 16.30
CA HIS A 117 -1.45 15.28 17.28
C HIS A 117 -2.41 14.08 17.29
N GLY A 118 -1.86 12.87 17.31
CA GLY A 118 -2.60 11.61 17.31
C GLY A 118 -3.26 11.24 15.99
N VAL A 119 -3.21 12.11 14.97
CA VAL A 119 -3.85 11.89 13.67
C VAL A 119 -2.83 11.97 12.54
N MET A 120 -2.19 13.12 12.38
CA MET A 120 -1.23 13.45 11.33
C MET A 120 0.00 14.10 11.98
N ASP A 121 0.65 13.38 12.86
CA ASP A 121 1.86 13.83 13.55
C ASP A 121 3.11 13.10 13.03
N CYS A 122 4.23 13.32 13.69
CA CYS A 122 5.51 12.74 13.30
C CYS A 122 5.51 11.21 13.35
N TYR A 123 4.68 10.58 14.19
CA TYR A 123 4.56 9.12 14.20
C TYR A 123 3.83 8.63 12.95
N THR A 124 2.64 9.19 12.69
CA THR A 124 1.85 8.81 11.52
C THR A 124 2.67 9.03 10.24
N LEU A 125 3.40 10.16 10.14
CA LEU A 125 4.26 10.44 8.99
C LEU A 125 5.32 9.35 8.78
N TYR A 126 6.02 8.98 9.86
CA TYR A 126 7.06 7.96 9.84
C TYR A 126 6.49 6.58 9.52
N ARG A 127 5.40 6.15 10.18
CA ARG A 127 4.73 4.88 9.88
C ARG A 127 4.26 4.81 8.44
N ASP A 128 3.61 5.86 7.94
CA ASP A 128 3.13 5.90 6.57
C ASP A 128 4.28 5.78 5.57
N ALA A 129 5.45 6.38 5.87
CA ALA A 129 6.62 6.22 5.03
C ALA A 129 7.12 4.76 4.96
N TYR A 130 7.13 4.04 6.09
CA TYR A 130 7.49 2.61 6.12
C TYR A 130 6.44 1.73 5.46
N MET A 131 5.15 1.99 5.68
CA MET A 131 4.06 1.26 5.02
C MET A 131 4.17 1.39 3.49
N LEU A 132 4.46 2.60 3.00
CA LEU A 132 4.71 2.85 1.58
C LEU A 132 5.99 2.17 1.05
N ALA A 133 6.95 1.86 1.92
CA ALA A 133 8.13 1.05 1.61
C ALA A 133 7.90 -0.46 1.76
N GLY A 134 6.67 -0.89 2.07
CA GLY A 134 6.29 -2.29 2.22
C GLY A 134 6.45 -2.84 3.64
N TYR A 135 6.60 -1.97 4.65
CA TYR A 135 6.74 -2.35 6.06
C TYR A 135 5.65 -1.71 6.92
N GLU A 136 4.66 -2.51 7.33
CA GLU A 136 3.58 -2.04 8.19
C GLU A 136 4.03 -2.02 9.66
N MET A 137 3.73 -0.92 10.37
CA MET A 137 4.03 -0.76 11.79
C MET A 137 2.72 -0.57 12.57
N ASP A 138 2.74 -0.87 13.86
CA ASP A 138 1.55 -0.75 14.70
C ASP A 138 1.06 0.70 14.86
N GLU A 139 -0.21 0.87 15.25
CA GLU A 139 -0.71 2.14 15.78
C GLU A 139 -0.62 2.10 17.30
N PHE A 140 -0.15 3.17 17.92
CA PHE A 140 -0.15 3.30 19.37
C PHE A 140 -0.79 4.59 19.83
N GLU A 141 -1.56 4.48 20.91
CA GLU A 141 -2.05 5.64 21.63
C GLU A 141 -0.87 6.44 22.19
N ARG A 142 -0.97 7.76 22.07
CA ARG A 142 0.05 8.70 22.54
C ARG A 142 -0.64 9.91 23.14
N GLN A 143 -0.42 10.13 24.43
CA GLN A 143 -0.97 11.27 25.15
C GLN A 143 -0.44 12.58 24.57
N ASP A 144 -1.24 13.63 24.56
CA ASP A 144 -0.76 14.94 24.10
C ASP A 144 0.39 15.46 24.98
N ASP A 145 1.30 16.24 24.41
CA ASP A 145 2.49 16.80 25.06
C ASP A 145 3.48 15.77 25.66
N TRP A 146 3.42 14.49 25.28
CA TRP A 146 4.35 13.46 25.76
C TRP A 146 5.83 13.85 25.57
N TRP A 147 6.16 14.58 24.49
CA TRP A 147 7.51 15.04 24.18
C TRP A 147 8.05 16.09 25.18
N HIS A 148 7.18 16.77 25.94
CA HIS A 148 7.60 17.68 27.01
C HIS A 148 8.00 16.94 28.29
N SER A 149 7.61 15.66 28.44
CA SER A 149 7.89 14.84 29.62
C SER A 149 9.22 14.06 29.53
N GLY A 150 10.01 14.28 28.47
CA GLY A 150 11.28 13.58 28.26
C GLY A 150 11.15 12.15 27.75
N GLN A 151 9.94 11.71 27.40
CA GLN A 151 9.68 10.43 26.75
C GLN A 151 10.17 10.44 25.29
N ASN A 152 10.56 9.27 24.76
CA ASN A 152 10.89 9.10 23.35
C ASN A 152 10.09 7.92 22.78
N LEU A 153 8.77 8.10 22.69
CA LEU A 153 7.83 7.07 22.23
C LEU A 153 8.25 6.42 20.90
N TYR A 154 8.98 7.13 20.04
CA TYR A 154 9.47 6.59 18.79
C TYR A 154 10.58 5.57 19.03
N LEU A 155 11.67 5.96 19.68
CA LEU A 155 12.81 5.06 19.92
C LEU A 155 12.48 3.95 20.92
N ASP A 156 11.60 4.24 21.89
CA ASP A 156 11.20 3.27 22.90
C ASP A 156 10.38 2.12 22.29
N ASN A 157 9.60 2.40 21.23
CA ASN A 157 8.78 1.39 20.56
C ASN A 157 9.43 0.77 19.32
N ILE A 158 10.43 1.43 18.70
CA ILE A 158 10.98 1.00 17.40
C ILE A 158 11.57 -0.42 17.43
N GLN A 159 12.19 -0.83 18.55
CA GLN A 159 12.71 -2.19 18.71
C GLN A 159 11.59 -3.24 18.72
N GLY A 160 10.45 -2.91 19.32
CA GLY A 160 9.26 -3.78 19.28
C GLY A 160 8.67 -3.92 17.88
N GLN A 161 9.00 -3.00 16.98
CA GLN A 161 8.62 -3.01 15.57
C GLN A 161 9.72 -3.64 14.68
N GLY A 162 10.59 -4.48 15.24
CA GLY A 162 11.60 -5.23 14.47
C GLY A 162 12.82 -4.42 13.99
N PHE A 163 12.96 -3.17 14.41
CA PHE A 163 14.15 -2.37 14.08
C PHE A 163 15.28 -2.62 15.06
N GLU A 164 16.50 -2.62 14.54
CA GLU A 164 17.72 -2.72 15.33
C GLU A 164 18.54 -1.43 15.20
N ARG A 165 19.19 -1.04 16.30
CA ARG A 165 20.08 0.11 16.30
C ARG A 165 21.39 -0.27 15.62
N VAL A 166 21.67 0.34 14.48
CA VAL A 166 22.95 0.17 13.80
C VAL A 166 24.04 0.99 14.49
N GLU A 167 25.24 0.42 14.66
CA GLU A 167 26.40 1.16 15.14
C GLU A 167 26.83 2.16 14.07
N THR A 168 26.88 3.45 14.42
CA THR A 168 27.51 4.43 13.54
C THR A 168 29.01 4.19 13.56
N HIS A 169 29.56 3.61 12.49
CA HIS A 169 30.99 3.70 12.25
C HIS A 169 31.35 5.19 12.21
N LYS A 170 32.14 5.66 13.18
CA LYS A 170 32.80 6.95 13.07
C LYS A 170 33.72 6.84 11.86
N SER A 171 33.33 7.41 10.73
CA SER A 171 34.27 7.68 9.65
C SER A 171 35.42 8.46 10.27
N ALA A 172 36.62 7.90 10.22
CA ALA A 172 37.83 8.62 10.62
C ALA A 172 37.90 9.87 9.73
N MET A 173 37.72 11.04 10.36
CA MET A 173 38.17 12.32 9.79
C MET A 173 39.69 12.33 9.69
#